data_AF-A0A7W7U4P3-F1
#
_entry.id   AF-A0A7W7U4P3-F1
#
_cell.length_a   1.000
_cell.length_b   1.000
_cell.length_c   1.000
_cell.angle_alpha   90.00
_cell.angle_beta   90.00
_cell.angle_gamma   90.00
#
_symmetry.space_group_name_H-M   'P 1'
#
loop_
_entity.id
_entity.type
_entity.pdbx_description
1 polymer ?
#
loop_
_entity_poly.entity_id
_entity_poly.type
_entity_poly.pdbx_seq_one_letter_code
_entity_poly.pdbx_strand_id
1 'polypeptide(L)' 'MSTPTINGGYELNIGDWIELDVEIAPDCCETEMRTIPKTTDQQTYRCTKCKTVLIVNSNGVIYDIH' A
#
# COMPACT_ATOMS: atom_id res chain seq x y z
N MET A 1 16.59 2.14 -7.44
CA MET A 1 15.49 1.41 -8.10
C MET A 1 14.41 1.25 -7.07
N SER A 2 13.23 1.82 -7.30
CA SER A 2 12.06 1.67 -6.43
C SER A 2 11.57 0.22 -6.56
N THR A 3 11.36 -0.47 -5.45
CA THR A 3 10.74 -1.80 -5.47
C THR A 3 9.27 -1.61 -5.83
N PRO A 4 8.74 -2.23 -6.89
CA PRO A 4 7.33 -2.12 -7.23
C PRO A 4 6.49 -2.69 -6.09
N THR A 5 5.40 -2.00 -5.74
CA THR A 5 4.47 -2.52 -4.75
C THR A 5 3.54 -3.49 -5.45
N ILE A 6 3.71 -4.80 -5.25
CA ILE A 6 2.96 -5.82 -5.97
C ILE A 6 1.83 -6.37 -5.10
N ASN A 7 0.56 -6.15 -5.43
CA ASN A 7 -0.56 -6.79 -4.74
C ASN A 7 -1.04 -8.01 -5.54
N GLY A 8 -0.93 -9.21 -4.98
CA GLY A 8 -1.44 -10.44 -5.62
C GLY A 8 -0.88 -10.72 -7.02
N GLY A 9 0.37 -10.32 -7.28
CA GLY A 9 1.03 -10.43 -8.60
C GLY A 9 0.78 -9.26 -9.56
N TYR A 10 0.07 -8.21 -9.14
CA TYR A 10 -0.15 -6.99 -9.92
C TYR A 10 0.63 -5.80 -9.37
N GLU A 11 1.33 -5.07 -10.23
CA GLU A 11 2.03 -3.84 -9.86
C GLU A 11 1.04 -2.72 -9.56
N LEU A 12 1.13 -2.16 -8.36
CA LEU A 12 0.36 -0.99 -7.95
C LEU A 12 1.04 0.30 -8.39
N ASN A 13 0.26 1.20 -8.96
CA ASN A 13 0.71 2.51 -9.40
C ASN A 13 -0.04 3.63 -8.65
N ILE A 14 0.57 4.81 -8.63
CA ILE A 14 -0.11 6.03 -8.16
C ILE A 14 -1.32 6.29 -9.06
N GLY A 15 -2.48 6.52 -8.43
CA GLY A 15 -3.77 6.70 -9.11
C GLY A 15 -4.59 5.42 -9.24
N ASP A 16 -4.03 4.25 -8.95
CA ASP A 16 -4.81 3.01 -8.94
C ASP A 16 -5.80 3.00 -7.77
N TRP A 17 -6.92 2.31 -7.99
CA TRP A 17 -7.96 2.12 -7.01
C TRP A 17 -7.82 0.74 -6.35
N ILE A 18 -7.91 0.69 -5.03
CA ILE A 18 -7.83 -0.53 -4.24
C ILE A 18 -8.96 -0.56 -3.21
N GLU A 19 -9.52 -1.74 -2.97
CA GLU A 19 -10.46 -1.94 -1.87
C GLU A 19 -9.70 -1.83 -0.53
N LEU A 20 -10.12 -0.89 0.32
CA LEU A 20 -9.47 -0.59 1.61
C LEU A 20 -9.51 -1.75 2.62
N ASP A 21 -10.39 -2.72 2.40
CA ASP A 21 -10.57 -3.92 3.22
C ASP A 21 -9.85 -5.17 2.67
N VAL A 22 -9.15 -5.04 1.54
CA VAL A 22 -8.34 -6.13 0.97
C VAL A 22 -6.93 -6.08 1.56
N GLU A 23 -6.36 -7.24 1.87
CA GLU A 23 -4.96 -7.37 2.27
C GLU A 23 -4.06 -6.91 1.11
N ILE A 24 -3.63 -5.66 1.16
CA ILE A 24 -2.63 -5.11 0.25
C ILE A 24 -1.27 -5.42 0.85
N ALA A 25 -0.46 -6.22 0.17
CA ALA A 25 0.92 -6.45 0.56
C ALA A 25 1.81 -6.57 -0.68
N PRO A 26 2.93 -5.83 -0.77
CA PRO A 26 3.93 -6.07 -1.80
C PRO A 26 4.47 -7.50 -1.68
N ASP A 27 4.90 -8.11 -2.79
CA ASP A 27 5.55 -9.44 -2.79
C ASP A 27 6.67 -9.57 -1.75
N CYS A 28 7.40 -8.47 -1.48
CA CYS A 28 8.44 -8.45 -0.45
C CYS A 28 7.92 -8.54 1.00
N CYS A 29 6.64 -8.28 1.23
CA CYS A 29 5.99 -8.40 2.52
C CYS A 29 5.06 -9.61 2.64
N GLU A 30 4.67 -10.26 1.54
CA GLU A 30 3.88 -11.51 1.47
C GLU A 30 2.56 -11.58 2.29
N THR A 31 2.19 -10.51 3.04
CA THR A 31 0.99 -10.26 3.88
C THR A 31 1.29 -9.33 5.09
N GLU A 32 2.54 -8.95 5.37
CA GLU A 32 2.91 -8.19 6.58
C GLU A 32 2.93 -6.64 6.41
N MET A 33 1.91 -6.05 5.77
CA MET A 33 1.76 -4.59 5.84
C MET A 33 1.11 -4.18 7.15
N ARG A 34 1.86 -3.42 7.97
CA ARG A 34 1.29 -2.79 9.15
C ARG A 34 0.49 -1.56 8.72
N THR A 35 -0.78 -1.50 9.11
CA THR A 35 -1.59 -0.29 9.04
C THR A 35 -1.17 0.67 10.14
N ILE A 36 -0.76 1.87 9.75
CA ILE A 36 -0.53 2.99 10.65
C ILE A 36 -1.89 3.68 10.86
N PRO A 37 -2.25 4.13 12.09
CA PRO A 37 -3.58 4.67 12.35
C PRO A 37 -3.98 5.80 11.40
N LYS A 38 -5.21 5.70 10.88
CA LYS A 38 -5.85 6.63 9.94
C LYS A 38 -5.75 8.07 10.42
N THR A 39 -5.29 8.96 9.56
CA THR A 39 -5.78 10.35 9.57
C THR A 39 -7.12 10.38 8.85
N THR A 40 -7.90 11.46 9.02
CA THR A 40 -9.29 11.55 8.53
C THR A 40 -9.45 11.22 7.04
N ASP A 41 -8.40 11.45 6.24
CA ASP A 41 -8.44 11.33 4.77
C ASP A 41 -7.45 10.31 4.19
N GLN A 42 -6.60 9.68 5.01
CA GLN A 42 -5.53 8.81 4.51
C GLN A 42 -5.29 7.59 5.41
N GLN A 43 -5.04 6.46 4.76
CA GLN A 43 -4.55 5.23 5.34
C GLN A 43 -3.13 4.99 4.83
N THR A 44 -2.19 4.79 5.77
CA THR A 44 -0.83 4.42 5.43
C THR A 44 -0.60 2.94 5.74
N TYR A 45 -0.07 2.21 4.76
CA TYR A 45 0.37 0.84 4.88
C TYR A 45 1.89 0.83 4.80
N ARG A 46 2.55 0.15 5.73
CA ARG A 46 4.02 0.07 5.75
C ARG A 46 4.48 -1.37 5.85
N CYS A 47 5.34 -1.78 4.92
CA CYS A 47 6.06 -3.04 5.00
C CYS A 47 7.31 -2.88 5.88
N THR A 48 7.53 -3.81 6.82
CA THR A 48 8.73 -3.81 7.67
C THR A 48 9.95 -4.46 7.02
N LYS A 49 9.75 -5.41 6.08
CA LYS A 49 10.83 -6.09 5.33
C LYS A 49 11.52 -5.17 4.32
N CYS A 50 10.77 -4.72 3.31
CA CYS A 50 11.30 -3.87 2.23
C CYS A 50 11.18 -2.37 2.50
N LYS A 51 10.59 -1.97 3.65
CA LYS A 51 10.38 -0.58 4.07
C LYS A 51 9.44 0.25 3.19
N THR A 52 8.80 -0.38 2.20
CA THR A 52 7.81 0.24 1.33
C THR A 52 6.66 0.83 2.13
N VAL A 53 6.29 2.06 1.79
CA VAL A 53 5.16 2.80 2.31
C VAL A 53 4.17 3.05 1.17
N LEU A 54 2.92 2.70 1.41
CA LEU A 54 1.79 2.94 0.52
C LEU A 54 0.81 3.88 1.23
N ILE A 55 0.45 4.98 0.57
CA ILE A 55 -0.51 5.94 1.10
C ILE A 55 -1.75 5.91 0.21
N VAL A 56 -2.90 5.66 0.84
CA VAL A 56 -4.19 5.48 0.18
C VAL A 56 -5.17 6.47 0.80
N ASN A 57 -5.96 7.16 -0.02
CA ASN A 57 -6.96 8.07 0.51
C ASN A 57 -8.23 7.33 1.01
N SER A 58 -9.15 8.07 1.61
CA SER A 58 -10.44 7.56 2.09
C SER A 58 -11.33 6.93 1.00
N ASN A 59 -11.06 7.24 -0.27
CA ASN A 59 -11.77 6.68 -1.42
C ASN A 59 -11.12 5.40 -1.96
N GLY A 60 -9.98 4.94 -1.42
CA GLY A 60 -9.26 3.77 -1.95
C GLY A 60 -8.29 4.08 -3.09
N VAL A 61 -7.93 5.33 -3.35
CA VAL A 61 -6.97 5.70 -4.40
C VAL A 61 -5.56 5.82 -3.82
N ILE A 62 -4.59 5.23 -4.51
CA ILE A 62 -3.17 5.34 -4.17
C ILE A 62 -2.66 6.74 -4.49
N TYR A 63 -2.18 7.44 -3.46
CA TYR A 63 -1.62 8.78 -3.58
C TYR A 63 -0.09 8.78 -3.68
N ASP A 64 0.57 7.84 -3.00
CA ASP A 64 2.04 7.78 -2.94
C ASP A 64 2.56 6.37 -2.64
N ILE A 65 3.76 6.06 -3.17
CA ILE A 65 4.50 4.80 -3.00
C ILE A 65 6.00 5.11 -2.88
N HIS A 66 6.65 4.74 -1.77
CA HIS A 66 8.10 4.95 -1.58
C HIS A 66 8.79 3.94 -0.65
#